data_AF-A0A965JPL2-F1
#
_entry.id   AF-A0A965JPL2-F1
#
_cell.length_a   1.000
_cell.length_b   1.000
_cell.length_c   1.000
_cell.angle_alpha   90.00
_cell.angle_beta   90.00
_cell.angle_gamma   90.00
#
_symmetry.space_group_name_H-M   'P 1'
#
loop_
_entity.id
_entity.type
_entity.pdbx_description
1 polymer ?
#
loop_
_entity_poly.entity_id
_entity_poly.type
_entity_poly.pdbx_seq_one_letter_code
_entity_poly.pdbx_strand_id
1 'polypeptide(L)'
;MIDWDLVEDRVAEAKGIAFDTCHKIYVLMDDDQMELMKQYEYDPLISKYQMSAEEMFSTVKHWYAESCGLKFIDAVTTNKEDPSAGFESLVPQGATEFDECLECGEENCDGYECQLERCDRCGNDDIYDEWMCKDCYEDSLEDEE
;
A
#
# COMPACT_ATOMS: atom_id res chain seq x y z
N MET A 1 0.35 6.21 -2.03
CA MET A 1 -0.23 6.16 -0.68
C MET A 1 -1.59 5.47 -0.70
N ILE A 2 -1.82 4.58 0.27
CA ILE A 2 -3.10 3.92 0.53
C ILE A 2 -3.96 4.81 1.44
N ASP A 3 -5.19 5.11 1.01
CA ASP A 3 -6.18 5.82 1.79
C ASP A 3 -7.08 4.82 2.54
N TRP A 4 -6.71 4.50 3.78
CA TRP A 4 -7.47 3.54 4.60
C TRP A 4 -8.82 4.10 5.08
N ASP A 5 -8.98 5.41 5.17
CA ASP A 5 -10.23 6.05 5.57
C ASP A 5 -11.28 5.85 4.48
N LEU A 6 -10.89 6.02 3.20
CA LEU A 6 -11.75 5.71 2.06
C LEU A 6 -12.17 4.23 2.04
N VAL A 7 -11.25 3.30 2.34
CA VAL A 7 -11.58 1.87 2.41
C VAL A 7 -12.58 1.61 3.54
N GLU A 8 -12.39 2.21 4.71
CA GLU A 8 -13.29 2.08 5.86
C GLU A 8 -14.71 2.55 5.52
N ASP A 9 -14.84 3.74 4.94
CA ASP A 9 -16.11 4.34 4.54
C ASP A 9 -16.87 3.42 3.58
N ARG A 10 -16.19 2.82 2.59
CA ARG A 10 -16.85 1.92 1.64
C ARG A 10 -17.22 0.59 2.23
N VAL A 11 -16.38 0.03 3.10
CA VAL A 11 -16.73 -1.20 3.83
C VAL A 11 -17.93 -0.98 4.76
N ALA A 12 -18.08 0.21 5.36
CA ALA A 12 -19.22 0.55 6.19
C ALA A 12 -20.57 0.52 5.44
N GLU A 13 -20.56 0.88 4.15
CA GLU A 13 -21.76 0.87 3.31
C GLU A 13 -22.01 -0.45 2.55
N ALA A 14 -20.99 -1.33 2.50
CA ALA A 14 -21.01 -2.56 1.73
C ALA A 14 -22.05 -3.59 2.21
N LYS A 15 -22.48 -4.46 1.28
CA LYS A 15 -23.26 -5.67 1.57
C LYS A 15 -22.36 -6.85 1.95
N GLY A 16 -21.08 -6.80 1.60
CA GLY A 16 -20.10 -7.80 1.98
C GLY A 16 -18.74 -7.56 1.34
N ILE A 17 -17.84 -8.49 1.58
CA ILE A 17 -16.48 -8.50 1.08
C ILE A 17 -16.14 -9.87 0.50
N ALA A 18 -15.30 -9.90 -0.54
CA ALA A 18 -14.83 -11.13 -1.16
C ALA A 18 -13.32 -11.06 -1.42
N PHE A 19 -12.64 -12.21 -1.38
CA PHE A 19 -11.21 -12.30 -1.63
C PHE A 19 -10.89 -13.50 -2.52
N ASP A 20 -9.97 -13.30 -3.47
CA ASP A 20 -9.49 -14.35 -4.37
C ASP A 20 -8.38 -15.23 -3.78
N THR A 21 -8.06 -15.05 -2.49
CA THR A 21 -6.97 -15.72 -1.76
C THR A 21 -5.55 -15.38 -2.22
N CYS A 22 -5.36 -14.33 -3.03
CA CYS A 22 -4.05 -13.95 -3.55
C CYS A 22 -3.78 -12.44 -3.63
N HIS A 23 -4.59 -11.69 -4.38
CA HIS A 23 -4.32 -10.27 -4.68
C HIS A 23 -5.55 -9.44 -5.06
N LYS A 24 -6.76 -10.00 -5.08
CA LYS A 24 -7.98 -9.28 -5.45
C LYS A 24 -8.96 -9.30 -4.30
N ILE A 25 -9.15 -8.13 -3.69
CA ILE A 25 -10.14 -7.92 -2.64
C ILE A 25 -11.25 -7.04 -3.20
N TYR A 26 -12.50 -7.49 -3.05
CA TYR A 26 -13.68 -6.76 -3.49
C TYR A 26 -14.54 -6.33 -2.31
N VAL A 27 -14.94 -5.06 -2.33
CA VAL A 27 -15.96 -4.49 -1.45
C VAL A 27 -17.28 -4.43 -2.24
N LEU A 28 -18.25 -5.25 -1.85
CA LEU A 28 -19.48 -5.48 -2.63
C LEU A 28 -20.57 -4.50 -2.19
N MET A 29 -20.93 -3.52 -3.01
CA MET A 29 -21.78 -2.40 -2.60
C MET A 29 -23.30 -2.70 -2.67
N ASP A 30 -23.70 -3.74 -3.41
CA ASP A 30 -25.10 -4.15 -3.56
C ASP A 30 -25.30 -5.67 -3.55
N ASP A 31 -26.56 -6.07 -3.42
CA ASP A 31 -26.95 -7.47 -3.31
C ASP A 31 -26.75 -8.23 -4.64
N ASP A 32 -26.83 -7.54 -5.79
CA ASP A 32 -26.58 -8.13 -7.10
C ASP A 32 -25.10 -8.58 -7.20
N GLN A 33 -24.15 -7.79 -6.70
CA GLN A 33 -22.73 -8.17 -6.60
C GLN A 33 -22.49 -9.33 -5.62
N MET A 34 -23.19 -9.37 -4.49
CA MET A 34 -23.14 -10.51 -3.56
C MET A 34 -23.59 -11.81 -4.23
N GLU A 35 -24.70 -11.77 -4.96
CA GLU A 35 -25.20 -12.93 -5.70
C GLU A 35 -24.25 -13.34 -6.82
N LEU A 36 -23.66 -12.38 -7.53
CA LEU A 36 -22.69 -12.66 -8.59
C LEU A 36 -21.44 -13.36 -8.05
N MET A 37 -20.83 -12.85 -6.98
CA MET A 37 -19.64 -13.46 -6.37
C MET A 37 -19.95 -14.86 -5.81
N LYS A 38 -21.16 -15.06 -5.30
CA LYS A 38 -21.63 -16.39 -4.88
C LYS A 38 -21.77 -17.35 -6.06
N GLN A 39 -22.28 -16.90 -7.21
CA GLN A 39 -22.35 -17.71 -8.44
C GLN A 39 -20.98 -18.06 -9.00
N TYR A 40 -20.00 -17.18 -8.81
CA TYR A 40 -18.60 -17.41 -9.16
C TYR A 40 -17.85 -18.23 -8.11
N GLU A 41 -18.53 -18.70 -7.06
CA GLU A 41 -17.97 -19.55 -6.01
C GLU A 41 -16.75 -18.92 -5.32
N TYR A 42 -16.74 -17.59 -5.15
CA TYR A 42 -15.72 -16.91 -4.37
C TYR A 42 -15.74 -17.39 -2.91
N ASP A 43 -14.57 -17.75 -2.39
CA ASP A 43 -14.35 -18.15 -1.00
C ASP A 43 -12.96 -17.63 -0.55
N PRO A 44 -12.89 -16.70 0.42
CA PRO A 44 -13.97 -16.26 1.30
C PRO A 44 -14.91 -15.22 0.67
N LEU A 45 -16.22 -15.39 0.93
CA LEU A 45 -17.30 -14.43 0.67
C LEU A 45 -18.06 -14.18 1.99
N ILE A 46 -17.95 -12.96 2.51
CA ILE A 46 -18.49 -12.59 3.82
C ILE A 46 -19.53 -11.50 3.64
N SER A 47 -20.76 -11.75 4.08
CA SER A 47 -21.83 -10.75 4.07
C SER A 47 -21.83 -9.89 5.33
N LYS A 48 -22.42 -8.69 5.23
CA LYS A 48 -22.71 -7.80 6.36
C LYS A 48 -23.60 -8.40 7.45
N TYR A 49 -24.23 -9.55 7.17
CA TYR A 49 -25.04 -10.28 8.15
C TYR A 49 -24.20 -11.27 8.97
N GLN A 50 -22.98 -11.59 8.51
CA GLN A 50 -22.05 -12.49 9.18
C GLN A 50 -21.03 -11.73 10.04
N MET A 51 -20.63 -10.52 9.62
CA MET A 51 -19.64 -9.68 10.31
C MET A 51 -20.09 -8.21 10.31
N SER A 52 -19.76 -7.49 11.38
CA SER A 52 -19.96 -6.04 11.46
C SER A 52 -19.03 -5.29 10.50
N ALA A 53 -19.30 -4.01 10.25
CA ALA A 53 -18.46 -3.17 9.39
C ALA A 53 -17.00 -3.10 9.90
N GLU A 54 -16.80 -2.90 11.21
CA GLU A 54 -15.48 -2.84 11.83
C GLU A 54 -14.71 -4.17 11.67
N GLU A 55 -15.41 -5.30 11.82
CA GLU A 55 -14.83 -6.62 11.63
C GLU A 55 -14.50 -6.88 10.16
N MET A 56 -15.39 -6.53 9.22
CA MET A 56 -15.14 -6.63 7.78
C MET A 56 -13.94 -5.77 7.37
N PHE A 57 -13.83 -4.55 7.90
CA PHE A 57 -12.71 -3.66 7.61
C PHE A 57 -11.38 -4.23 8.12
N SER A 58 -11.39 -4.76 9.35
CA SER A 58 -10.23 -5.46 9.92
C SER A 58 -9.85 -6.69 9.08
N THR A 59 -10.83 -7.43 8.57
CA THR A 59 -10.61 -8.56 7.66
C THR A 59 -10.01 -8.11 6.32
N VAL A 60 -10.49 -7.03 5.72
CA VAL A 60 -9.93 -6.46 4.48
C VAL A 60 -8.47 -6.06 4.69
N LYS A 61 -8.13 -5.39 5.80
CA LYS A 61 -6.74 -5.06 6.14
C LYS A 61 -5.87 -6.32 6.28
N HIS A 62 -6.39 -7.35 6.95
CA HIS A 62 -5.68 -8.61 7.10
C HIS A 62 -5.43 -9.31 5.75
N TRP A 63 -6.45 -9.42 4.90
CA TRP A 63 -6.30 -9.97 3.55
C TRP A 63 -5.30 -9.17 2.72
N TYR A 64 -5.32 -7.84 2.81
CA TYR A 64 -4.36 -7.00 2.09
C TYR A 64 -2.93 -7.21 2.59
N ALA A 65 -2.72 -7.38 3.90
CA ALA A 65 -1.40 -7.67 4.46
C ALA A 65 -0.84 -9.03 3.99
N GLU A 66 -1.70 -10.04 3.87
CA GLU A 66 -1.31 -11.40 3.42
C GLU A 66 -1.23 -11.55 1.89
N SER A 67 -1.78 -10.60 1.14
CA SER A 67 -1.79 -10.64 -0.32
C SER A 67 -0.41 -10.39 -0.94
N CYS A 68 -0.18 -10.92 -2.15
CA CYS A 68 1.07 -10.72 -2.88
C CYS A 68 1.22 -9.27 -3.40
N GLY A 69 2.39 -8.91 -3.94
CA GLY A 69 2.68 -7.53 -4.37
C GLY A 69 1.77 -6.96 -5.47
N LEU A 70 0.96 -7.79 -6.13
CA LEU A 70 -0.02 -7.37 -7.14
C LEU A 70 -1.39 -7.04 -6.55
N LYS A 71 -1.47 -6.92 -5.22
CA LYS A 71 -2.69 -6.68 -4.46
C LYS A 71 -3.37 -5.35 -4.79
N PHE A 72 -4.69 -5.38 -4.79
CA PHE A 72 -5.53 -4.20 -4.93
C PHE A 72 -6.88 -4.42 -4.23
N ILE A 73 -7.58 -3.31 -3.97
CA ILE A 73 -8.92 -3.30 -3.38
C ILE A 73 -9.83 -2.46 -4.28
N ASP A 74 -10.90 -3.07 -4.78
CA ASP A 74 -11.93 -2.38 -5.56
C ASP A 74 -13.29 -2.48 -4.86
N ALA A 75 -14.01 -1.36 -4.80
CA ALA A 75 -15.44 -1.36 -4.56
C ALA A 75 -16.18 -1.65 -5.87
N VAL A 76 -17.15 -2.55 -5.83
CA VAL A 76 -17.94 -2.93 -7.00
C VAL A 76 -19.42 -2.70 -6.76
N THR A 77 -20.04 -2.02 -7.70
CA THR A 77 -21.47 -1.74 -7.76
C THR A 77 -22.03 -2.19 -9.10
N THR A 78 -23.24 -2.72 -9.11
CA THR A 78 -23.93 -3.17 -10.30
C THR A 78 -24.37 -1.97 -11.14
N ASN A 79 -23.77 -1.83 -12.32
CA ASN A 79 -24.20 -0.90 -13.35
C ASN A 79 -24.77 -1.67 -14.55
N LYS A 80 -26.04 -1.40 -14.89
CA LYS A 80 -26.80 -2.12 -15.91
C LYS A 80 -26.53 -1.64 -17.34
N GLU A 81 -25.95 -0.45 -17.50
CA GLU A 81 -25.62 0.13 -18.80
C GLU A 81 -24.18 -0.18 -19.21
N ASP A 82 -23.26 -0.10 -18.26
CA ASP A 82 -21.85 -0.44 -18.43
C ASP A 82 -21.33 -1.21 -17.20
N PRO A 83 -21.13 -2.54 -17.31
CA PRO A 83 -20.61 -3.35 -16.21
C PRO A 83 -19.23 -2.88 -15.70
N SER A 84 -18.43 -2.22 -16.53
CA SER A 84 -17.11 -1.71 -16.13
C SER A 84 -17.17 -0.39 -15.38
N ALA A 85 -18.26 0.37 -15.52
CA ALA A 85 -18.45 1.63 -14.79
C ALA A 85 -18.82 1.41 -13.31
N GLY A 86 -19.02 0.17 -12.89
CA GLY A 86 -19.33 -0.21 -11.51
C GLY A 86 -18.11 -0.34 -10.59
N PHE A 87 -16.90 -0.27 -11.15
CA PHE A 87 -15.65 -0.45 -10.41
C PHE A 87 -15.10 0.89 -9.93
N GLU A 88 -14.84 0.97 -8.64
CA GLU A 88 -14.15 2.08 -8.00
C GLU A 88 -12.91 1.54 -7.30
N SER A 89 -11.73 2.00 -7.72
CA SER A 89 -10.48 1.56 -7.11
C SER A 89 -10.24 2.29 -5.81
N LEU A 90 -10.26 1.55 -4.70
CA LEU A 90 -9.96 2.07 -3.37
C LEU A 90 -8.47 2.04 -3.09
N VAL A 91 -7.83 0.93 -3.49
CA VAL A 91 -6.38 0.74 -3.42
C VAL A 91 -5.90 0.22 -4.76
N PRO A 92 -5.26 1.06 -5.60
CA PRO A 92 -4.77 0.63 -6.89
C PRO A 92 -3.61 -0.35 -6.75
N GLN A 93 -3.37 -1.17 -7.78
CA GLN A 93 -2.21 -2.05 -7.81
C GLN A 93 -0.91 -1.25 -7.69
N GLY A 94 0.00 -1.72 -6.83
CA GLY A 94 1.26 -1.04 -6.55
C GLY A 94 1.14 0.16 -5.61
N ALA A 95 -0.03 0.35 -4.98
CA ALA A 95 -0.17 1.34 -3.92
C ALA A 95 0.70 0.98 -2.71
N THR A 96 1.51 1.95 -2.29
CA THR A 96 2.38 1.88 -1.12
C THR A 96 1.71 2.51 0.10
N GLU A 97 2.02 2.00 1.30
CA GLU A 97 1.58 2.62 2.56
C GLU A 97 2.28 3.95 2.83
N PHE A 98 3.49 4.12 2.29
CA PHE A 98 4.34 5.30 2.48
C PHE A 98 4.41 6.11 1.18
N ASP A 99 4.61 7.42 1.29
CA ASP A 99 5.07 8.21 0.14
C ASP A 99 6.51 7.80 -0.20
N GLU A 100 6.78 7.62 -1.49
CA GLU A 100 8.16 7.57 -1.98
C GLU A 100 8.81 8.91 -1.69
N CYS A 101 10.01 8.89 -1.10
CA CYS A 101 10.73 10.13 -0.93
C CYS A 101 11.10 10.72 -2.29
N LEU A 102 10.62 11.95 -2.56
CA LEU A 102 10.92 12.66 -3.81
C LEU A 102 12.42 12.92 -4.01
N GLU A 103 13.23 12.84 -2.96
CA GLU A 103 14.66 13.14 -2.99
C GLU A 103 15.54 11.90 -3.24
N CYS A 104 15.16 10.72 -2.73
CA CYS A 104 15.97 9.49 -2.88
C CYS A 104 15.23 8.26 -3.44
N GLY A 105 13.90 8.29 -3.55
CA GLY A 105 13.08 7.18 -4.04
C GLY A 105 12.87 6.02 -3.06
N GLU A 106 13.31 6.15 -1.80
CA GLU A 106 13.10 5.13 -0.76
C GLU A 106 11.70 5.24 -0.11
N GLU A 107 11.14 4.10 0.30
CA GLU A 107 9.91 4.03 1.09
C GLU A 107 10.22 4.40 2.56
N ASN A 108 9.34 5.17 3.22
CA ASN A 108 9.44 5.52 4.65
C ASN A 108 10.67 6.41 5.03
N CYS A 109 11.11 7.34 4.17
CA CYS A 109 12.11 8.36 4.55
C CYS A 109 11.42 9.57 5.24
N ASP A 110 11.70 9.81 6.52
CA ASP A 110 11.29 11.02 7.27
C ASP A 110 12.04 12.30 6.85
N GLY A 111 12.64 12.32 5.65
CA GLY A 111 13.52 13.38 5.15
C GLY A 111 14.89 13.47 5.83
N TYR A 112 15.07 12.85 7.01
CA TYR A 112 16.35 12.83 7.75
C TYR A 112 17.29 11.68 7.31
N GLU A 113 16.76 10.53 6.89
CA GLU A 113 17.57 9.39 6.41
C GLU A 113 17.98 9.49 4.94
N CYS A 114 17.51 10.54 4.26
CA CYS A 114 17.90 10.87 2.89
C CYS A 114 19.27 11.59 2.82
N GLN A 115 19.86 11.92 3.97
CA GLN A 115 21.26 12.25 4.11
C GLN A 115 22.05 10.95 4.02
N LEU A 116 22.32 10.52 2.78
CA LEU A 116 23.39 9.59 2.50
C LEU A 116 24.60 10.06 3.30
N GLU A 117 25.03 9.26 4.28
CA GLU A 117 26.33 9.37 4.94
C GLU A 117 27.40 9.17 3.85
N ARG A 118 27.63 10.22 3.07
CA ARG A 118 28.56 10.25 1.94
C ARG A 118 29.60 11.29 2.23
N CYS A 119 30.84 10.95 1.92
CA CYS A 119 31.96 11.83 2.18
C CYS A 119 31.73 13.17 1.47
N ASP A 120 31.67 14.28 2.20
CA ASP A 120 31.41 15.62 1.65
C ASP A 120 32.36 16.00 0.52
N ARG A 121 33.59 15.46 0.56
CA ARG A 121 34.65 15.75 -0.41
C ARG A 121 34.62 14.89 -1.68
N CYS A 122 34.13 13.65 -1.63
CA CYS A 122 34.25 12.70 -2.75
C CYS A 122 33.00 11.85 -3.04
N GLY A 123 31.97 11.92 -2.18
CA GLY A 123 30.73 11.17 -2.32
C GLY A 123 30.86 9.67 -2.03
N ASN A 124 31.97 9.22 -1.45
CA ASN A 124 32.13 7.82 -1.05
C ASN A 124 31.24 7.48 0.14
N ASP A 125 30.62 6.29 0.12
CA ASP A 125 29.64 5.82 1.11
C ASP A 125 30.30 5.33 2.42
N ASP A 126 31.64 5.21 2.45
CA ASP A 126 32.41 4.79 3.63
C ASP A 126 32.83 5.99 4.51
N ILE A 127 31.95 6.48 5.38
CA ILE A 127 32.25 7.55 6.35
C ILE A 127 33.14 7.02 7.48
N TYR A 128 34.19 7.79 7.81
CA TYR A 128 35.13 7.49 8.88
C TYR A 128 34.96 8.45 10.07
N ASP A 129 35.00 9.76 9.84
CA ASP A 129 34.82 10.80 10.86
C ASP A 129 34.35 12.10 10.22
N GLU A 130 33.55 12.90 10.96
CA GLU A 130 33.02 14.21 10.53
C GLU A 130 32.53 14.29 9.07
N TRP A 131 31.72 13.32 8.62
CA TRP A 131 31.19 13.27 7.23
C TRP A 131 32.26 13.16 6.13
N MET A 132 33.47 12.70 6.45
CA MET A 132 34.52 12.39 5.49
C MET A 132 34.83 10.90 5.47
N CYS A 133 35.16 10.37 4.29
CA CYS A 133 35.76 9.05 4.19
C CYS A 133 37.21 9.08 4.67
N LYS A 134 37.73 7.91 5.05
CA LYS A 134 39.08 7.78 5.59
C LYS A 134 40.15 8.44 4.71
N ASP A 135 40.08 8.22 3.40
CA ASP A 135 41.03 8.80 2.44
C ASP A 135 40.96 10.33 2.41
N CYS A 136 39.75 10.91 2.48
CA CYS A 136 39.58 12.36 2.49
C CYS A 136 39.95 13.01 3.83
N TYR A 137 39.78 12.28 4.94
CA TYR A 137 40.22 12.71 6.26
C TYR A 137 41.75 12.71 6.37
N GLU A 138 42.42 11.64 5.92
CA GLU A 138 43.88 11.54 5.92
C GLU A 138 44.52 12.64 5.05
N ASP A 139 43.96 12.90 3.85
CA ASP A 139 44.44 13.98 2.96
C ASP A 139 44.27 15.38 3.59
N SER A 140 43.22 15.60 4.38
CA SER A 140 43.01 16.87 5.08
C SER A 140 44.04 17.15 6.18
N LEU A 141 44.60 16.10 6.80
CA LEU A 141 45.65 16.22 7.81
C LEU A 141 47.03 16.47 7.19
N GLU A 142 47.27 15.98 5.97
CA GLU A 142 48.52 16.22 5.24
C GLU A 142 48.64 17.66 4.72
N ASP A 143 47.51 18.36 4.50
CA ASP A 143 47.47 19.77 4.09
C ASP A 143 47.78 20.76 5.26
N GLU A 144 47.86 20.30 6.51
CA GLU A 144 48.12 21.12 7.70
C GLU A 144 49.59 21.09 8.22
N GLU A 145 50.50 20.34 7.57
CA GLU A 145 51.96 20.32 7.84
C GLU A 145 52.77 21.26 6.91
#